data_AF-A0A817N0H7-F1
#
_entry.id   AF-A0A817N0H7-F1
#
_cell.length_a   1.000
_cell.length_b   1.000
_cell.length_c   1.000
_cell.angle_alpha   90.00
_cell.angle_beta   90.00
_cell.angle_gamma   90.00
#
_symmetry.space_group_name_H-M   'P 1'
#
loop_
_entity.id
_entity.type
_entity.pdbx_description
1 polymer ?
#
loop_
_entity_poly.entity_id
_entity_poly.type
_entity_poly.pdbx_seq_one_letter_code
_entity_poly.pdbx_strand_id
1 'polypeptide(L)'
;LFCIEDTSIMAVSIDLLRYEKKQQISHTAIGSTMGHEITHGFDIIGRQYDENGNVVPWWINEKIDAYNKQIECFIQQYSNYTVPGVNRQVFLFLCI
;
A
#
# COMPACT_ATOMS: atom_id res chain seq x y z
N LEU A 1 11.62 -9.56 -1.95
CA LEU A 1 12.33 -9.43 -0.66
C LEU A 1 11.97 -8.10 0.06
N PHE A 2 10.80 -7.50 -0.18
CA PHE A 2 10.42 -6.22 0.42
C PHE A 2 9.29 -6.31 1.47
N CYS A 3 8.52 -7.40 1.55
CA CYS A 3 7.35 -7.46 2.44
C CYS A 3 7.66 -7.64 3.95
N ILE A 4 8.91 -7.92 4.35
CA ILE A 4 9.29 -8.06 5.77
C ILE A 4 9.73 -6.71 6.36
N GLU A 5 10.16 -5.75 5.54
CA GLU A 5 10.66 -4.46 6.02
C GLU A 5 9.53 -3.49 6.41
N ASP A 6 8.31 -3.66 5.90
CA ASP A 6 7.20 -2.72 6.12
C ASP A 6 6.61 -2.77 7.54
N THR A 7 6.62 -3.93 8.20
CA THR A 7 6.25 -4.00 9.64
C THR A 7 7.21 -3.22 10.53
N SER A 8 8.47 -3.08 10.12
CA SER A 8 9.46 -2.26 10.82
C SER A 8 9.19 -0.76 10.62
N ILE A 9 8.63 -0.37 9.46
CA ILE A 9 8.21 1.01 9.18
C ILE A 9 7.04 1.42 10.09
N MET A 10 6.09 0.52 10.37
CA MET A 10 5.04 0.77 11.37
C MET A 10 5.63 1.04 12.76
N ALA A 11 6.60 0.24 13.21
CA ALA A 11 7.21 0.39 14.53
C ALA A 11 7.92 1.75 14.67
N VAL A 12 8.72 2.15 13.68
CA VAL A 12 9.42 3.45 13.66
C VAL A 12 8.41 4.61 13.60
N SER A 13 7.34 4.47 12.82
CA SER A 13 6.30 5.50 12.69
C SER A 13 5.52 5.72 14.00
N ILE A 14 5.22 4.63 14.72
CA ILE A 14 4.52 4.70 16.01
C ILE A 14 5.37 5.44 17.06
N ASP A 15 6.68 5.18 17.10
CA ASP A 15 7.57 5.83 18.06
C ASP A 15 7.75 7.33 17.78
N LEU A 16 7.80 7.74 16.51
CA LEU A 16 7.82 9.16 16.13
C LEU A 16 6.49 9.87 16.46
N LEU A 17 5.36 9.23 16.21
CA LEU A 17 4.03 9.81 16.44
C LEU A 17 3.65 9.85 17.94
N ARG A 18 4.30 9.05 18.80
CA ARG A 18 4.19 9.16 20.26
C ARG A 18 4.88 10.39 20.84
N TYR A 19 5.86 10.96 20.13
CA TYR A 19 6.58 12.15 20.57
C TYR A 19 5.73 13.44 20.41
N GLU A 20 4.85 13.47 19.40
CA GLU A 20 3.90 14.57 19.18
C GLU A 20 2.72 14.46 20.18
N LYS A 21 2.59 15.43 21.10
CA LYS A 21 1.55 15.46 22.16
C LYS A 21 0.09 15.50 21.67
N LYS A 22 -0.17 15.59 20.36
CA LYS A 22 -1.52 15.72 19.80
C LYS A 22 -2.10 14.36 19.41
N GLN A 23 -2.73 13.72 20.39
CA GLN A 23 -3.28 12.36 20.27
C GLN A 23 -4.19 12.15 19.04
N GLN A 24 -5.00 13.13 18.65
CA GLN A 24 -5.90 12.96 17.49
C GLN A 24 -5.13 12.79 16.15
N ILE A 25 -4.00 13.50 15.99
CA ILE A 25 -3.17 13.39 14.78
C ILE A 25 -2.40 12.07 14.78
N SER A 26 -1.88 11.65 15.94
CA SER A 26 -1.16 10.39 16.03
C SER A 26 -2.05 9.17 15.74
N HIS A 27 -3.30 9.13 16.22
CA HIS A 27 -4.21 8.02 15.90
C HIS A 27 -4.61 7.96 14.42
N THR A 28 -4.83 9.12 13.78
CA THR A 28 -5.20 9.16 12.35
C THR A 28 -4.03 8.79 11.45
N ALA A 29 -2.82 9.26 11.78
CA ALA A 29 -1.60 8.88 11.08
C ALA A 29 -1.28 7.38 11.24
N ILE A 30 -1.28 6.85 12.48
CA ILE A 30 -1.06 5.42 12.74
C ILE A 30 -2.13 4.58 12.05
N GLY A 31 -3.39 4.97 12.12
CA GLY A 31 -4.49 4.26 11.47
C GLY A 31 -4.35 4.23 9.94
N SER A 32 -3.93 5.34 9.34
CA SER A 32 -3.66 5.41 7.90
C SER A 32 -2.48 4.52 7.49
N THR A 33 -1.37 4.55 8.24
CA THR A 33 -0.19 3.72 7.96
C THR A 33 -0.51 2.25 8.14
N MET A 34 -1.18 1.87 9.23
CA MET A 34 -1.60 0.48 9.43
C MET A 34 -2.55 0.00 8.33
N GLY A 35 -3.48 0.85 7.90
CA GLY A 35 -4.35 0.57 6.75
C GLY A 35 -3.55 0.35 5.46
N HIS A 36 -2.53 1.17 5.21
CA HIS A 36 -1.63 1.03 4.06
C HIS A 36 -0.91 -0.34 4.07
N GLU A 37 -0.34 -0.73 5.21
CA GLU A 37 0.37 -2.01 5.30
C GLU A 37 -0.58 -3.22 5.16
N ILE A 38 -1.79 -3.12 5.69
CA ILE A 38 -2.81 -4.17 5.50
C ILE A 38 -3.18 -4.28 4.01
N THR A 39 -3.28 -3.15 3.29
CA THR A 39 -3.62 -3.18 1.86
C THR A 39 -2.54 -3.81 1.00
N HIS A 40 -1.26 -3.78 1.39
CA HIS A 40 -0.20 -4.51 0.68
C HIS A 40 -0.42 -6.02 0.65
N GLY A 41 -1.07 -6.60 1.67
CA GLY A 41 -1.46 -8.01 1.65
C GLY A 41 -2.46 -8.36 0.54
N PHE A 42 -3.12 -7.37 -0.05
CA PHE A 42 -4.12 -7.53 -1.11
C PHE A 42 -3.78 -6.77 -2.39
N ASP A 43 -2.56 -6.22 -2.49
CA ASP A 43 -2.09 -5.56 -3.70
C ASP A 43 -1.83 -6.58 -4.83
N ILE A 44 -1.39 -6.07 -5.99
CA ILE A 44 -1.07 -6.87 -7.17
C ILE A 44 -0.14 -8.05 -6.88
N ILE A 45 0.76 -7.90 -5.90
CA ILE A 45 1.73 -8.90 -5.46
C ILE A 45 1.17 -9.70 -4.28
N GLY A 46 0.71 -9.02 -3.23
CA GLY A 46 0.23 -9.60 -1.97
C GLY A 46 -0.92 -10.58 -2.15
N ARG A 47 -1.84 -10.32 -3.08
CA ARG A 47 -2.97 -11.22 -3.38
C ARG A 47 -2.56 -12.63 -3.83
N GLN A 48 -1.31 -12.82 -4.24
CA GLN A 48 -0.79 -14.12 -4.68
C GLN A 48 -0.34 -14.99 -3.49
N TYR A 49 -0.24 -14.41 -2.30
CA TYR A 49 0.19 -15.09 -1.09
C TYR A 49 -1.02 -15.49 -0.24
N ASP A 50 -1.01 -16.72 0.26
CA ASP A 50 -1.96 -17.20 1.27
C ASP A 50 -1.60 -16.67 2.67
N GLU A 51 -2.39 -17.01 3.69
CA GLU A 51 -2.19 -16.57 5.08
C GLU A 51 -0.86 -17.04 5.70
N ASN A 52 -0.21 -18.03 5.09
CA ASN A 52 1.06 -18.60 5.52
C ASN A 52 2.24 -18.04 4.69
N GLY A 53 1.98 -17.17 3.73
CA GLY A 53 2.99 -16.60 2.83
C GLY A 53 3.40 -17.53 1.69
N ASN A 54 2.62 -18.55 1.35
CA ASN A 54 2.87 -19.37 0.17
C ASN A 54 2.24 -18.75 -1.06
N VAL A 55 2.91 -18.85 -2.21
CA VAL A 55 2.38 -18.40 -3.49
C VAL A 55 1.35 -19.40 -3.99
N VAL A 56 0.07 -19.13 -3.73
CA VAL A 56 -1.06 -19.97 -4.12
C VAL A 56 -2.14 -19.08 -4.72
N PRO A 57 -2.61 -19.36 -5.94
CA PRO A 57 -3.75 -18.63 -6.52
C PRO A 57 -5.03 -19.03 -5.77
N TRP A 58 -5.38 -18.26 -4.74
CA TRP A 58 -6.58 -18.49 -3.91
C TRP A 58 -7.79 -17.65 -4.34
N TRP A 59 -7.60 -16.70 -5.26
CA TRP A 59 -8.67 -15.91 -5.87
C TRP A 59 -9.26 -16.62 -7.07
N ILE A 60 -10.58 -16.54 -7.24
CA ILE A 60 -11.25 -16.98 -8.47
C ILE A 60 -11.00 -15.97 -9.61
N ASN A 61 -10.89 -16.47 -10.84
CA ASN A 61 -10.56 -15.66 -12.03
C ASN A 61 -11.49 -14.45 -12.22
N GLU A 62 -12.80 -14.62 -11.99
CA GLU A 62 -13.77 -13.53 -12.11
C GLU A 62 -13.47 -12.35 -11.17
N LYS A 63 -12.91 -12.62 -9.99
CA LYS A 63 -12.52 -11.58 -9.02
C LYS A 63 -11.22 -10.92 -9.42
N ILE A 64 -10.30 -11.67 -10.02
CA ILE A 64 -9.06 -11.13 -10.58
C ILE A 64 -9.37 -10.12 -11.69
N ASP A 65 -10.29 -10.45 -12.59
CA ASP A 65 -10.70 -9.55 -13.68
C ASP A 65 -11.36 -8.28 -13.15
N ALA A 66 -12.28 -8.42 -12.18
CA ALA A 66 -12.92 -7.29 -11.53
C ALA A 66 -11.93 -6.39 -10.77
N TYR A 67 -10.89 -6.97 -10.18
CA TYR A 67 -9.83 -6.26 -9.49
C TYR A 67 -8.92 -5.51 -10.48
N ASN A 68 -8.48 -6.16 -11.56
CA ASN A 68 -7.67 -5.54 -12.61
C ASN A 68 -8.38 -4.32 -13.21
N LYS A 69 -9.69 -4.41 -13.46
CA LYS A 69 -10.50 -3.29 -13.95
C LYS A 69 -10.51 -2.09 -13.00
N GLN A 70 -10.47 -2.32 -11.68
CA GLN A 70 -10.38 -1.23 -10.71
C GLN A 70 -8.98 -0.60 -10.68
N ILE A 71 -7.93 -1.42 -10.78
CA ILE A 71 -6.54 -0.93 -10.82
C ILE A 71 -6.30 -0.04 -12.04
N GLU A 72 -6.89 -0.36 -13.20
CA GLU A 72 -6.74 0.47 -14.41
C GLU A 72 -7.09 1.95 -14.16
N CYS A 73 -8.10 2.23 -13.33
CA CYS A 73 -8.47 3.59 -12.95
C CYS A 73 -7.33 4.29 -12.19
N PHE A 74 -6.72 3.60 -11.22
CA PHE A 74 -5.60 4.13 -10.45
C PHE A 74 -4.35 4.33 -11.31
N ILE A 75 -4.03 3.38 -12.19
CA ILE A 75 -2.93 3.51 -13.14
C ILE A 75 -3.12 4.77 -13.98
N GLN A 76 -4.31 4.99 -14.53
CA GLN A 76 -4.60 6.18 -15.34
C GLN A 76 -4.47 7.48 -14.54
N GLN A 77 -4.98 7.51 -13.32
CA GLN A 77 -4.90 8.68 -12.44
C GLN A 77 -3.45 9.07 -12.16
N TYR A 78 -2.61 8.13 -11.75
CA TYR A 78 -1.22 8.42 -11.38
C TYR A 78 -0.32 8.64 -12.60
N SER A 79 -0.58 7.96 -13.71
CA SER A 79 0.18 8.16 -14.97
C SER A 79 -0.01 9.56 -15.55
N ASN A 80 -1.17 10.18 -15.32
CA ASN A 80 -1.44 11.56 -15.75
C ASN A 80 -0.93 12.61 -14.75
N TYR A 81 -0.45 12.19 -13.58
CA TYR A 81 0.04 13.12 -12.56
C TYR A 81 1.53 13.40 -12.76
N THR A 82 1.85 14.68 -12.95
CA THR A 82 3.23 15.14 -13.11
C THR A 82 3.64 15.93 -11.87
N VAL A 83 4.77 15.59 -11.26
CA VAL A 83 5.26 16.33 -10.08
C VAL A 83 5.81 17.69 -10.54
N PRO A 84 5.21 18.82 -10.10
CA PRO A 84 5.72 20.14 -10.43
C PRO A 84 7.15 20.29 -9.92
N GLY A 85 8.05 20.75 -10.79
CA GLY A 85 9.45 21.02 -10.43
C GLY A 85 10.45 19.86 -10.65
N VAL A 86 9.99 18.63 -10.88
CA VAL A 86 10.88 17.49 -11.19
C VAL A 86 10.67 16.98 -12.63
N ASN A 87 9.61 17.43 -13.31
CA ASN A 87 9.21 17.02 -14.67
C ASN A 87 9.27 15.50 -14.89
N ARG A 88 8.96 14.75 -13.82
CA ARG A 88 8.85 13.29 -13.82
C ARG A 88 7.38 12.94 -13.59
N GLN A 89 6.90 11.98 -14.36
CA GLN A 89 5.63 11.34 -14.10
C GLN A 89 5.74 10.56 -12.79
N VAL A 90 4.68 10.57 -11.98
CA VAL A 90 4.61 9.73 -10.80
C VAL A 90 4.45 8.29 -11.28
N PHE A 91 5.58 7.59 -11.37
CA PHE A 91 5.55 6.14 -11.38
C PHE A 91 5.19 5.69 -9.98
N LEU A 92 4.13 4.89 -9.89
CA LEU A 92 3.65 4.24 -8.67
C LEU A 92 4.70 3.23 -8.18
N PHE A 93 5.83 3.73 -7.66
CA PHE A 93 6.89 2.93 -7.05
C PHE A 93 6.61 2.64 -5.56
N LEU A 94 5.53 3.21 -5.00
CA LEU A 94 4.94 2.70 -3.78
C LEU A 94 3.80 1.78 -4.18
N CYS A 95 4.09 0.49 -4.04
CA CYS A 95 3.28 -0.66 -4.43
C CYS A 95 1.93 -0.67 -3.70
N ILE A 96 0.93 0.11 -4.11
CA ILE A 96 -0.48 -0.30 -3.93
C ILE A 96 -0.83 -1.26 -5.07
#